data_AF-A0A2G8S4X0-F1
#
_entry.id   AF-A0A2G8S4X0-F1
#
_cell.length_a   1.000
_cell.length_b   1.000
_cell.length_c   1.000
_cell.angle_alpha   90.00
_cell.angle_beta   90.00
_cell.angle_gamma   90.00
#
_symmetry.space_group_name_H-M   'P 1'
#
loop_
_entity.id
_entity.type
_entity.pdbx_description
1 polymer ?
#
loop_
_entity_poly.entity_id
_entity_poly.type
_entity_poly.pdbx_seq_one_letter_code
_entity_poly.pdbx_strand_id
1 'polypeptide(L)'
;MENRPPQKKLPREMVAQNGSNPPLYHYGIPFMDQYMLEYAKRHHLTLELSPATREFFDGSPVLDFSKLTPEQEQDEELMNQLLSAAGLLARCHMQERCGITLHVARPFSLEWDGMVSLWSNYDYRDRYSRLVGSRERFNTIVAKLKEAMYEGGQENDIEWWYEWSNDVGIFTSLA
;
A
#
# COMPACT_ATOMS: atom_id res chain seq x y z
N MET A 1 9.74 -17.26 -6.23
CA MET A 1 9.17 -16.21 -7.11
C MET A 1 10.24 -15.48 -7.92
N GLU A 2 11.42 -16.09 -8.09
CA GLU A 2 12.61 -15.43 -8.66
C GLU A 2 12.44 -14.97 -10.11
N ASN A 3 11.45 -15.49 -10.84
CA ASN A 3 11.23 -15.18 -12.25
C ASN A 3 10.53 -13.82 -12.49
N ARG A 4 10.03 -13.15 -11.44
CA ARG A 4 9.34 -11.86 -11.55
C ARG A 4 9.77 -10.90 -10.43
N PRO A 5 11.07 -10.57 -10.34
CA PRO A 5 11.56 -9.63 -9.33
C PRO A 5 11.04 -8.21 -9.60
N PRO A 6 11.05 -7.34 -8.57
CA PRO A 6 10.75 -5.93 -8.77
C PRO A 6 11.70 -5.28 -9.78
N GLN A 7 11.21 -4.30 -10.51
CA GLN A 7 11.94 -3.65 -11.60
C GLN A 7 12.01 -2.13 -11.39
N LYS A 8 13.23 -1.57 -11.46
CA LYS A 8 13.42 -0.11 -11.40
C LYS A 8 12.85 0.61 -12.63
N LYS A 9 12.78 -0.07 -13.77
CA LYS A 9 12.26 0.45 -15.03
C LYS A 9 11.40 -0.61 -15.69
N LEU A 10 10.22 -0.20 -16.15
CA LEU A 10 9.34 -1.07 -16.92
C LEU A 10 9.61 -0.90 -18.42
N PRO A 11 9.81 -1.98 -19.19
CA PRO A 11 9.93 -1.91 -20.65
C PRO A 11 8.72 -1.23 -21.30
N ARG A 12 8.92 -0.55 -22.43
CA ARG A 12 7.83 0.18 -23.11
C ARG A 12 6.73 -0.75 -23.61
N GLU A 13 7.05 -1.97 -24.00
CA GLU A 13 6.08 -2.99 -24.44
C GLU A 13 5.14 -3.43 -23.31
N MET A 14 5.60 -3.29 -22.06
CA MET A 14 4.80 -3.62 -20.87
C MET A 14 3.91 -2.47 -20.43
N VAL A 15 4.02 -1.28 -21.05
CA VAL A 15 3.08 -0.18 -20.84
C VAL A 15 1.93 -0.35 -21.81
N ALA A 16 0.70 -0.45 -21.30
CA ALA A 16 -0.47 -0.70 -22.15
C ALA A 16 -0.65 0.42 -23.18
N GLN A 17 -0.74 0.04 -24.45
CA GLN A 17 -0.89 0.93 -25.61
C GLN A 17 -1.85 0.30 -26.62
N ASN A 18 -2.74 1.12 -27.20
CA ASN A 18 -3.55 0.76 -28.38
C ASN A 18 -4.24 -0.62 -28.30
N GLY A 19 -4.86 -0.95 -27.16
CA GLY A 19 -5.58 -2.21 -26.96
C GLY A 19 -4.69 -3.42 -26.61
N SER A 20 -3.39 -3.23 -26.39
CA SER A 20 -2.53 -4.28 -25.82
C SER A 20 -2.97 -4.66 -24.41
N ASN A 21 -2.81 -5.93 -24.04
CA ASN A 21 -3.11 -6.45 -22.71
C ASN A 21 -1.87 -7.06 -22.05
N PRO A 22 -0.82 -6.27 -21.73
CA PRO A 22 0.35 -6.76 -21.02
C PRO A 22 -0.02 -7.21 -19.60
N PRO A 23 0.79 -8.04 -18.93
CA PRO A 23 0.60 -8.30 -17.51
C PRO A 23 0.53 -7.00 -16.70
N LEU A 24 -0.29 -6.98 -15.66
CA LEU A 24 -0.46 -5.85 -14.77
C LEU A 24 0.78 -5.68 -13.88
N TYR A 25 1.34 -4.48 -13.90
CA TYR A 25 2.39 -4.05 -13.00
C TYR A 25 1.96 -2.78 -12.31
N HIS A 26 2.34 -2.65 -11.05
CA HIS A 26 2.13 -1.45 -10.26
C HIS A 26 3.45 -0.84 -9.83
N TYR A 27 3.54 0.49 -9.92
CA TYR A 27 4.69 1.25 -9.44
C TYR A 27 4.40 1.78 -8.05
N GLY A 28 5.18 1.38 -7.05
CA GLY A 28 4.86 1.65 -5.67
C GLY A 28 5.88 1.12 -4.67
N ILE A 29 5.55 1.26 -3.39
CA ILE A 29 6.35 0.76 -2.28
C ILE A 29 5.54 -0.35 -1.57
N PRO A 30 6.05 -1.60 -1.56
CA PRO A 30 5.37 -2.69 -0.88
C PRO A 30 5.39 -2.47 0.63
N PHE A 31 4.52 -3.15 1.38
CA PHE A 31 4.41 -3.05 2.84
C PHE A 31 3.94 -4.35 3.50
N MET A 32 4.28 -4.49 4.78
CA MET A 32 3.63 -5.43 5.70
C MET A 32 2.53 -4.71 6.47
N ASP A 33 1.45 -5.40 6.82
CA ASP A 33 0.32 -4.80 7.53
C ASP A 33 0.76 -4.25 8.90
N GLN A 34 1.71 -4.92 9.56
CA GLN A 34 2.29 -4.44 10.82
C GLN A 34 2.91 -3.04 10.68
N TYR A 35 3.52 -2.71 9.53
CA TYR A 35 4.09 -1.38 9.33
C TYR A 35 3.02 -0.30 9.21
N MET A 36 1.87 -0.64 8.60
CA MET A 36 0.74 0.29 8.55
C MET A 36 0.15 0.54 9.94
N LEU A 37 0.13 -0.48 10.79
CA LEU A 37 -0.23 -0.33 12.19
C LEU A 37 0.75 0.56 12.96
N GLU A 38 2.05 0.32 12.84
CA GLU A 38 3.06 1.16 13.50
C GLU A 38 3.04 2.60 12.99
N TYR A 39 2.78 2.80 11.70
CA TYR A 39 2.51 4.12 11.14
C TYR A 39 1.28 4.77 11.79
N ALA A 40 0.17 4.05 11.88
CA ALA A 40 -1.06 4.54 12.49
C ALA A 40 -0.87 4.92 13.97
N LYS A 41 -0.14 4.10 14.73
CA LYS A 41 0.28 4.40 16.11
C LYS A 41 1.09 5.68 16.19
N ARG A 42 2.13 5.82 15.36
CA ARG A 42 3.05 6.96 15.37
C ARG A 42 2.36 8.29 15.06
N HIS A 43 1.35 8.26 14.20
CA HIS A 43 0.59 9.46 13.80
C HIS A 43 -0.70 9.64 14.60
N HIS A 44 -0.93 8.84 15.65
CA HIS A 44 -2.15 8.89 16.47
C HIS A 44 -3.42 8.86 15.62
N LEU A 45 -3.42 8.02 14.58
CA LEU A 45 -4.60 7.87 13.73
C LEU A 45 -5.73 7.27 14.57
N THR A 46 -6.95 7.66 14.25
CA THR A 46 -8.13 7.29 15.01
C THR A 46 -9.20 6.64 14.15
N LEU A 47 -9.87 5.63 14.70
CA LEU A 47 -11.02 4.97 14.09
C LEU A 47 -12.28 5.29 14.88
N GLU A 48 -13.31 5.80 14.20
CA GLU A 48 -14.63 5.97 14.82
C GLU A 48 -15.28 4.60 15.07
N LEU A 49 -15.76 4.38 16.29
CA LEU A 49 -16.34 3.12 16.71
C LEU A 49 -17.87 3.18 16.67
N SER A 50 -18.45 2.13 16.05
CA SER A 50 -19.88 1.88 16.12
C SER A 50 -20.31 1.67 17.58
N PRO A 51 -21.54 2.01 17.99
CA PRO A 51 -21.99 1.82 19.37
C PRO A 51 -21.77 0.41 19.92
N ALA A 52 -21.97 -0.62 19.09
CA ALA A 52 -21.75 -2.02 19.47
C ALA A 52 -20.26 -2.34 19.75
N THR A 53 -19.34 -1.68 19.03
CA THR A 53 -17.90 -1.88 19.19
C THR A 53 -17.35 -1.15 20.41
N ARG A 54 -18.00 -0.06 20.86
CA ARG A 54 -17.53 0.74 22.01
C ARG A 54 -17.43 -0.06 23.29
N GLU A 55 -18.30 -1.04 23.49
CA GLU A 55 -18.30 -1.91 24.68
C GLU A 55 -16.97 -2.67 24.83
N PHE A 56 -16.29 -2.98 23.73
CA PHE A 56 -14.98 -3.63 23.72
C PHE A 56 -13.81 -2.66 23.98
N PHE A 57 -14.06 -1.36 23.94
CA PHE A 57 -13.07 -0.29 24.12
C PHE A 57 -13.48 0.68 25.22
N ASP A 58 -13.92 0.13 26.36
CA ASP A 58 -14.29 0.88 27.57
C ASP A 58 -15.34 1.99 27.34
N GLY A 59 -16.22 1.80 26.35
CA GLY A 59 -17.24 2.77 25.97
C GLY A 59 -16.73 3.94 25.12
N SER A 60 -15.44 3.97 24.75
CA SER A 60 -14.87 5.04 23.93
C SER A 60 -15.54 5.11 22.56
N PRO A 61 -15.93 6.30 22.08
CA PRO A 61 -16.48 6.45 20.73
C PRO A 61 -15.42 6.36 19.63
N VAL A 62 -14.14 6.40 20.01
CA VAL A 62 -13.00 6.44 19.09
C VAL A 62 -11.90 5.52 19.61
N LEU A 63 -11.35 4.71 18.72
CA LEU A 63 -10.12 3.98 18.96
C LEU A 63 -8.94 4.83 18.49
N ASP A 64 -7.97 5.02 19.38
CA ASP A 64 -6.68 5.64 19.07
C ASP A 64 -5.63 4.52 19.01
N PHE A 65 -5.05 4.28 17.83
CA PHE A 65 -4.12 3.17 17.64
C PHE A 65 -2.90 3.26 18.55
N SER A 66 -2.49 4.47 18.96
CA SER A 66 -1.36 4.66 19.87
C SER A 66 -1.61 4.19 21.31
N LYS A 67 -2.85 3.80 21.64
CA LYS A 67 -3.30 3.43 22.99
C LYS A 67 -3.75 1.98 23.09
N LEU A 68 -3.45 1.15 22.10
CA LEU A 68 -3.72 -0.29 22.19
C LEU A 68 -2.99 -0.89 23.39
N THR A 69 -3.70 -1.71 24.17
CA THR A 69 -3.10 -2.40 25.32
C THR A 69 -2.40 -3.68 24.87
N PRO A 70 -1.42 -4.21 25.63
CA PRO A 70 -0.77 -5.47 25.30
C PRO A 70 -1.74 -6.65 25.13
N GLU A 71 -2.83 -6.66 25.90
CA GLU A 71 -3.87 -7.71 25.81
C GLU A 71 -4.63 -7.62 24.49
N GLN A 72 -4.95 -6.41 24.03
CA GLN A 72 -5.58 -6.18 22.73
C GLN A 72 -4.66 -6.56 21.58
N GLU A 73 -3.36 -6.29 21.70
CA GLU A 73 -2.37 -6.66 20.69
C GLU A 73 -2.11 -8.18 20.60
N GLN A 74 -2.46 -8.93 21.64
CA GLN A 74 -2.35 -10.40 21.67
C GLN A 74 -3.62 -11.10 21.18
N ASP A 75 -4.74 -10.37 21.03
CA ASP A 75 -5.97 -10.91 20.48
C ASP A 75 -5.88 -10.95 18.94
N GLU A 76 -5.66 -12.15 18.39
CA GLU A 76 -5.49 -12.35 16.94
C GLU A 76 -6.72 -11.93 16.12
N GLU A 77 -7.93 -12.19 16.62
CA GLU A 77 -9.15 -11.85 15.88
C GLU A 77 -9.34 -10.33 15.82
N LEU A 78 -9.14 -9.66 16.95
CA LEU A 78 -9.18 -8.21 17.02
C LEU A 78 -8.09 -7.60 16.13
N MET A 79 -6.85 -8.07 16.26
CA MET A 79 -5.72 -7.50 15.52
C MET A 79 -5.88 -7.66 14.01
N ASN A 80 -6.45 -8.76 13.52
CA ASN A 80 -6.76 -8.89 12.08
C ASN A 80 -7.70 -7.78 11.57
N GLN A 81 -8.70 -7.39 12.36
CA GLN A 81 -9.61 -6.30 12.01
C GLN A 81 -8.90 -4.93 12.10
N LEU A 82 -8.11 -4.74 13.15
CA LEU A 82 -7.38 -3.49 13.39
C LEU A 82 -6.28 -3.24 12.36
N LEU A 83 -5.58 -4.26 11.90
CA LEU A 83 -4.59 -4.18 10.83
C LEU A 83 -5.22 -3.64 9.54
N SER A 84 -6.39 -4.17 9.15
CA SER A 84 -7.13 -3.70 7.98
C SER A 84 -7.54 -2.23 8.10
N ALA A 85 -8.06 -1.83 9.27
CA ALA A 85 -8.44 -0.45 9.54
C ALA A 85 -7.23 0.50 9.56
N ALA A 86 -6.13 0.09 10.20
CA ALA A 86 -4.88 0.84 10.22
C ALA A 86 -4.32 1.03 8.81
N GLY A 87 -4.30 -0.02 7.99
CA GLY A 87 -3.90 0.03 6.58
C GLY A 87 -4.70 1.07 5.78
N LEU A 88 -6.02 1.09 5.94
CA LEU A 88 -6.87 2.07 5.28
C LEU A 88 -6.56 3.51 5.74
N LEU A 89 -6.49 3.74 7.05
CA LEU A 89 -6.26 5.07 7.62
C LEU A 89 -4.85 5.60 7.32
N ALA A 90 -3.84 4.74 7.45
CA ALA A 90 -2.46 5.06 7.10
C ALA A 90 -2.36 5.49 5.64
N ARG A 91 -2.97 4.73 4.72
CA ARG A 91 -3.04 5.10 3.29
C ARG A 91 -3.74 6.44 3.08
N CYS A 92 -4.89 6.68 3.72
CA CYS A 92 -5.60 7.95 3.60
C CYS A 92 -4.73 9.13 4.07
N HIS A 93 -4.04 8.97 5.19
CA HIS A 93 -3.12 9.98 5.70
C HIS A 93 -1.92 10.20 4.76
N MET A 94 -1.32 9.13 4.23
CA MET A 94 -0.25 9.21 3.22
C MET A 94 -0.73 9.89 1.94
N GLN A 95 -1.96 9.63 1.52
CA GLN A 95 -2.61 10.23 0.35
C GLN A 95 -2.71 11.75 0.51
N GLU A 96 -3.17 12.21 1.66
CA GLU A 96 -3.27 13.63 2.02
C GLU A 96 -1.89 14.28 2.02
N ARG A 97 -0.89 13.65 2.66
CA ARG A 97 0.51 14.14 2.67
C ARG A 97 1.07 14.29 1.26
N CYS A 98 0.85 13.30 0.39
CA CYS A 98 1.34 13.28 -0.98
C CYS A 98 0.55 14.20 -1.92
N GLY A 99 -0.69 14.56 -1.57
CA GLY A 99 -1.56 15.41 -2.39
C GLY A 99 -1.98 14.75 -3.71
N ILE A 100 -2.02 13.42 -3.75
CA ILE A 100 -2.48 12.60 -4.87
C ILE A 100 -3.22 11.39 -4.35
N THR A 101 -4.19 10.87 -5.10
CA THR A 101 -4.82 9.59 -4.77
C THR A 101 -3.80 8.45 -4.79
N LEU A 102 -3.78 7.58 -3.80
CA LEU A 102 -2.92 6.40 -3.74
C LEU A 102 -3.75 5.13 -3.76
N HIS A 103 -3.32 4.13 -4.51
CA HIS A 103 -4.01 2.84 -4.64
C HIS A 103 -3.34 1.77 -3.77
N VAL A 104 -4.11 0.77 -3.35
CA VAL A 104 -3.54 -0.46 -2.80
C VAL A 104 -3.44 -1.47 -3.93
N ALA A 105 -2.29 -2.11 -4.05
CA ALA A 105 -2.00 -3.18 -4.98
C ALA A 105 -1.44 -4.37 -4.22
N ARG A 106 -1.48 -5.56 -4.82
CA ARG A 106 -0.90 -6.78 -4.23
C ARG A 106 0.36 -7.17 -5.01
N PRO A 107 1.56 -6.85 -4.50
CA PRO A 107 2.80 -7.21 -5.17
C PRO A 107 2.94 -8.74 -5.23
N PHE A 108 3.56 -9.26 -6.28
CA PHE A 108 3.84 -10.69 -6.43
C PHE A 108 4.98 -11.12 -5.49
N SER A 109 4.68 -11.19 -4.19
CA SER A 109 5.59 -11.54 -3.10
C SER A 109 4.86 -12.32 -2.00
N LEU A 110 5.57 -13.23 -1.32
CA LEU A 110 5.09 -13.82 -0.05
C LEU A 110 5.53 -13.02 1.18
N GLU A 111 6.48 -12.10 0.99
CA GLU A 111 7.04 -11.28 2.07
C GLU A 111 6.18 -10.05 2.36
N TRP A 112 5.50 -9.53 1.34
CA TRP A 112 4.76 -8.27 1.42
C TRP A 112 3.25 -8.52 1.35
N ASP A 113 2.52 -7.98 2.32
CA ASP A 113 1.07 -8.11 2.42
C ASP A 113 0.34 -7.23 1.39
N GLY A 114 0.93 -6.06 1.09
CA GLY A 114 0.36 -5.09 0.15
C GLY A 114 1.39 -4.15 -0.45
N MET A 115 0.91 -3.17 -1.22
CA MET A 115 1.72 -2.09 -1.78
C MET A 115 0.92 -0.81 -1.91
N VAL A 116 1.54 0.31 -1.53
CA VAL A 116 1.04 1.64 -1.85
C VAL A 116 1.50 1.98 -3.27
N SER A 117 0.56 1.99 -4.20
CA SER A 117 0.79 2.20 -5.63
C SER A 117 0.47 3.63 -6.07
N LEU A 118 1.43 4.26 -6.78
CA LEU A 118 1.21 5.53 -7.46
C LEU A 118 0.33 5.36 -8.70
N TRP A 119 0.57 4.29 -9.45
CA TRP A 119 -0.12 3.94 -10.70
C TRP A 119 0.25 2.53 -11.15
N SER A 120 -0.52 2.04 -12.10
CA SER A 120 -0.26 0.84 -12.90
C SER A 120 0.40 1.18 -14.24
N ASN A 121 0.85 0.15 -14.95
CA ASN A 121 1.27 0.23 -16.34
C ASN A 121 0.13 0.55 -17.33
N TYR A 122 -1.12 0.54 -16.87
CA TYR A 122 -2.31 0.89 -17.66
C TYR A 122 -2.69 2.37 -17.55
N ASP A 123 -2.54 2.97 -16.37
CA ASP A 123 -3.00 4.32 -16.09
C ASP A 123 -1.88 5.34 -15.81
N TYR A 124 -0.60 4.91 -15.78
CA TYR A 124 0.56 5.77 -15.55
C TYR A 124 0.52 7.08 -16.36
N ARG A 125 0.24 7.01 -17.68
CA ARG A 125 0.27 8.21 -18.53
C ARG A 125 -0.81 9.22 -18.14
N ASP A 126 -2.02 8.74 -17.90
CA ASP A 126 -3.15 9.58 -17.50
C ASP A 126 -2.92 10.20 -16.12
N ARG A 127 -2.52 9.36 -15.15
CA ARG A 127 -2.25 9.80 -13.77
C ARG A 127 -1.07 10.74 -13.68
N TYR A 128 0.02 10.47 -14.41
CA TYR A 128 1.15 11.37 -14.47
C TYR A 128 0.73 12.74 -15.02
N SER A 129 -0.02 12.77 -16.12
CA SER A 129 -0.52 14.02 -16.71
C SER A 129 -1.44 14.80 -15.75
N ARG A 130 -2.41 14.14 -15.14
CA ARG A 130 -3.47 14.78 -14.33
C ARG A 130 -3.07 15.12 -12.90
N LEU A 131 -2.31 14.24 -12.25
CA LEU A 131 -2.06 14.32 -10.81
C LEU A 131 -0.65 14.82 -10.47
N VAL A 132 0.29 14.67 -11.41
CA VAL A 132 1.71 14.95 -11.18
C VAL A 132 2.20 16.12 -12.02
N GLY A 133 1.99 16.10 -13.33
CA GLY A 133 2.24 17.21 -14.26
C GLY A 133 3.71 17.61 -14.47
N SER A 134 4.62 17.28 -13.55
CA SER A 134 6.03 17.63 -13.65
C SER A 134 6.95 16.64 -12.91
N ARG A 135 8.22 16.60 -13.34
CA ARG A 135 9.25 15.77 -12.70
C ARG A 135 9.56 16.23 -11.27
N GLU A 136 9.50 17.53 -11.00
CA GLU A 136 9.73 18.08 -9.65
C GLU A 136 8.63 17.65 -8.67
N ARG A 137 7.35 17.76 -9.09
CA ARG A 137 6.23 17.27 -8.30
C ARG A 137 6.29 15.77 -8.10
N PHE A 138 6.67 15.01 -9.13
CA PHE A 138 6.91 13.58 -9.01
C PHE A 138 7.94 13.25 -7.92
N ASN A 139 9.12 13.88 -7.97
CA ASN A 139 10.18 13.65 -6.98
C ASN A 139 9.71 14.02 -5.57
N THR A 140 8.94 15.10 -5.43
CA THR A 140 8.37 15.53 -4.13
C THR A 140 7.39 14.49 -3.57
N ILE A 141 6.51 13.96 -4.41
CA ILE A 141 5.56 12.90 -4.02
C ILE A 141 6.32 11.64 -3.60
N VAL A 142 7.32 11.21 -4.39
CA VAL A 142 8.13 10.04 -4.07
C VAL A 142 8.87 10.23 -2.74
N ALA A 143 9.46 11.40 -2.50
CA ALA A 143 10.16 11.68 -1.25
C ALA A 143 9.23 11.60 -0.03
N LYS A 144 8.04 12.22 -0.11
CA LYS A 144 7.03 12.16 0.95
C LYS A 144 6.51 10.75 1.19
N LEU A 145 6.32 9.97 0.13
CA LEU A 145 5.89 8.59 0.26
C LEU A 145 6.99 7.74 0.91
N LYS A 146 8.24 7.86 0.48
CA LYS A 146 9.37 7.16 1.12
C LYS A 146 9.53 7.53 2.59
N GLU A 147 9.40 8.82 2.93
CA GLU A 147 9.40 9.29 4.32
C GLU A 147 8.28 8.64 5.13
N ALA A 148 7.05 8.62 4.60
CA ALA A 148 5.92 8.01 5.29
C ALA A 148 6.10 6.49 5.49
N MET A 149 6.63 5.78 4.48
CA MET A 149 6.94 4.35 4.61
C MET A 149 8.04 4.10 5.66
N TYR A 150 9.07 4.95 5.68
CA TYR A 150 10.17 4.87 6.65
C TYR A 150 9.68 5.08 8.09
N GLU A 151 8.75 6.00 8.31
CA GLU A 151 8.15 6.24 9.63
C GLU A 151 7.40 5.03 10.20
N GLY A 152 6.86 4.16 9.32
CA GLY A 152 6.28 2.87 9.69
C GLY A 152 7.30 1.75 9.89
N GLY A 153 8.59 2.04 9.75
CA GLY A 153 9.70 1.09 9.94
C GLY A 153 10.23 0.45 8.65
N GLN A 154 9.83 0.95 7.47
CA GLN A 154 10.15 0.31 6.20
C GLN A 154 11.01 1.17 5.27
N GLU A 155 12.20 0.69 4.94
CA GLU A 155 13.10 1.33 4.00
C GLU A 155 13.10 0.57 2.66
N ASN A 156 12.11 0.87 1.82
CA ASN A 156 12.02 0.30 0.48
C ASN A 156 12.09 1.38 -0.61
N ASP A 157 12.65 1.00 -1.76
CA ASP A 157 12.61 1.82 -2.95
C ASP A 157 11.26 1.69 -3.67
N ILE A 158 10.96 2.71 -4.48
CA ILE A 158 9.80 2.68 -5.36
C ILE A 158 10.15 1.97 -6.67
N GLU A 159 9.49 0.83 -6.91
CA GLU A 159 9.79 -0.07 -8.02
C GLU A 159 8.49 -0.55 -8.68
N TRP A 160 8.63 -1.16 -9.86
CA TRP A 160 7.54 -1.85 -10.54
C TRP A 160 7.42 -3.28 -10.03
N TRP A 161 6.26 -3.62 -9.51
CA TRP A 161 5.93 -4.94 -9.00
C TRP A 161 4.90 -5.60 -9.90
N TYR A 162 5.11 -6.89 -10.20
CA TYR A 162 4.10 -7.71 -10.86
C TYR A 162 2.89 -7.86 -9.94
N GLU A 163 1.67 -7.69 -10.43
CA GLU A 163 0.47 -7.87 -9.62
C GLU A 163 0.18 -9.36 -9.40
N TRP A 164 -0.22 -9.73 -8.18
CA TRP A 164 -0.56 -11.11 -7.85
C TRP A 164 -1.76 -11.65 -8.63
N SER A 165 -2.73 -10.81 -8.96
CA SER A 165 -3.97 -11.20 -9.66
C SER A 165 -3.80 -11.40 -11.17
N ASN A 166 -2.60 -11.18 -11.71
CA ASN A 166 -2.32 -11.60 -13.08
C ASN A 166 -2.55 -13.09 -13.24
N ASP A 167 -2.91 -13.52 -14.46
CA ASP A 167 -2.88 -14.92 -14.84
C ASP A 167 -1.46 -15.45 -14.71
N VAL A 168 -1.17 -16.00 -13.54
CA VAL A 168 0.05 -16.72 -13.27
C VAL A 168 -0.19 -18.12 -13.83
N GLY A 169 0.35 -18.38 -15.01
CA GLY A 169 0.49 -19.74 -15.55
C GLY A 169 1.43 -20.57 -14.68
N ILE A 170 1.08 -20.81 -13.40
CA ILE A 170 1.89 -21.51 -12.41
C ILE A 170 2.24 -22.93 -12.86
N PHE A 171 1.56 -23.45 -13.89
CA PHE A 171 1.81 -24.78 -14.45
C PHE A 171 2.42 -24.82 -15.87
N THR A 172 2.77 -23.69 -16.51
CA THR A 172 3.34 -23.72 -17.88
C THR A 172 4.86 -23.65 -17.95
N SER A 173 5.57 -23.53 -16.83
CA SER A 173 7.04 -23.51 -16.81
C SER A 173 7.70 -24.83 -16.37
N LEU A 174 6.96 -25.95 -16.42
CA LEU A 174 7.50 -27.31 -16.33
C LEU A 174 7.14 -28.08 -17.60
N ALA A 175 7.71 -27.66 -18.73
CA ALA A 175 7.71 -28.41 -19.98
C ALA A 175 9.08 -28.28 -20.64
#